data_AF-A0A7Z0N5D2-F1
#
_entry.id   AF-A0A7Z0N5D2-F1
#
_cell.length_a   1.000
_cell.length_b   1.000
_cell.length_c   1.000
_cell.angle_alpha   90.00
_cell.angle_beta   90.00
_cell.angle_gamma   90.00
#
_symmetry.space_group_name_H-M   'P 1'
#
loop_
_entity.id
_entity.type
_entity.pdbx_description
1 polymer ?
#
loop_
_entity_poly.entity_id
_entity_poly.type
_entity_poly.pdbx_seq_one_letter_code
_entity_poly.pdbx_strand_id
1 'polypeptide(L)'
;MSQSNLHLGVVMDPISDIAYKKDTTMAMLWAAQERGYTLHYMEQEDLFLNAGQAYARMRPLTVHRDPSHWYDLGEPSARPMVELDVVLMRKDPPVDADFTNAVHLLGFAEREGVLVVNPTAALLQCNEKLFAQQFPQCCAPTLVASRDDVLRAFHAEHGDVIFKPLDGMGGTGIFHIGPEGRNIGAVIEQLTLRGQRQIMAQRYLPEIKDGDTRILLVDGEPVPFGLARIPSAGETRGNLAAGGRGVSRELTDRDRWLIQQVQPMIRDKGLMFVGLDVIGDYITEINVTSPTCVREIDDQRGTNIAGLLLDAVERRLA
;
A
#
# COMPACT_ATOMS: atom_id res chain seq x y z
N MET A 1 5.87 28.34 18.56
CA MET A 1 4.82 28.15 17.53
C MET A 1 3.77 27.29 18.21
N SER A 2 2.54 27.77 18.38
CA SER A 2 1.52 26.98 19.09
C SER A 2 1.40 25.63 18.40
N GLN A 3 1.48 24.52 19.15
CA GLN A 3 1.09 23.22 18.63
C GLN A 3 -0.35 23.36 18.15
N SER A 4 -0.54 23.48 16.84
CA SER A 4 -1.85 23.47 16.20
C SER A 4 -2.45 22.10 16.49
N ASN A 5 -3.58 22.07 17.19
CA ASN A 5 -4.36 20.85 17.39
C ASN A 5 -4.96 20.47 16.02
N LEU A 6 -4.21 19.68 15.25
CA LEU A 6 -4.64 19.22 13.93
C LEU A 6 -5.70 18.12 14.08
N HIS A 7 -6.69 18.16 13.20
CA HIS A 7 -7.75 17.18 13.08
C HIS A 7 -7.38 16.17 11.99
N LEU A 8 -7.08 14.93 12.40
CA LEU A 8 -6.71 13.84 11.50
C LEU A 8 -7.86 12.85 11.39
N GLY A 9 -8.36 12.68 10.17
CA GLY A 9 -9.22 11.57 9.81
C GLY A 9 -8.42 10.35 9.37
N VAL A 10 -8.92 9.15 9.64
CA VAL A 10 -8.44 7.91 9.03
C VAL A 10 -9.61 7.16 8.41
N VAL A 11 -9.45 6.78 7.15
CA VAL A 11 -10.34 5.83 6.47
C VAL A 11 -9.61 4.50 6.38
N MET A 12 -10.08 3.49 7.09
CA MET A 12 -9.42 2.18 7.16
C MET A 12 -10.43 1.03 7.25
N ASP A 13 -9.95 -0.20 7.11
CA ASP A 13 -10.69 -1.40 7.49
C ASP A 13 -11.07 -1.37 8.98
N PRO A 14 -12.07 -2.18 9.43
CA PRO A 14 -12.51 -2.20 10.82
C PRO A 14 -11.36 -2.23 11.82
N ILE A 15 -11.24 -1.17 12.64
CA ILE A 15 -10.16 -1.05 13.63
C ILE A 15 -10.19 -2.18 14.67
N SER A 16 -11.33 -2.85 14.83
CA SER A 16 -11.49 -4.04 15.68
C SER A 16 -10.77 -5.29 15.17
N ASP A 17 -10.46 -5.35 13.88
CA ASP A 17 -10.04 -6.58 13.20
C ASP A 17 -8.57 -6.55 12.77
N ILE A 18 -7.83 -5.50 13.17
CA ILE A 18 -6.44 -5.30 12.79
C ILE A 18 -5.49 -6.32 13.42
N ALA A 19 -4.36 -6.55 12.76
CA ALA A 19 -3.23 -7.25 13.36
C ALA A 19 -2.40 -6.29 14.23
N TYR A 20 -2.85 -5.98 15.45
CA TYR A 20 -2.27 -4.98 16.37
C TYR A 20 -0.74 -4.88 16.37
N LYS A 21 -0.02 -6.01 16.39
CA LYS A 21 1.45 -6.02 16.45
C LYS A 21 2.11 -5.48 15.18
N LYS A 22 1.46 -5.61 14.02
CA LYS A 22 2.01 -5.32 12.69
C LYS A 22 1.34 -4.12 12.01
N ASP A 23 0.22 -3.66 12.55
CA ASP A 23 -0.60 -2.64 11.90
C ASP A 23 0.14 -1.30 11.81
N THR A 24 0.32 -0.83 10.58
CA THR A 24 1.02 0.42 10.28
C THR A 24 0.14 1.65 10.55
N THR A 25 -1.17 1.52 10.39
CA THR A 25 -2.12 2.60 10.68
C THR A 25 -2.12 2.91 12.17
N MET A 26 -2.06 1.91 13.06
CA MET A 26 -1.88 2.13 14.51
C MET A 26 -0.60 2.89 14.84
N ALA A 27 0.52 2.60 14.17
CA ALA A 27 1.75 3.36 14.36
C ALA A 27 1.56 4.85 14.05
N MET A 28 0.85 5.16 12.96
CA MET A 28 0.52 6.53 12.56
C MET A 28 -0.42 7.21 13.55
N LEU A 29 -1.45 6.49 14.02
CA LEU A 29 -2.43 7.02 14.97
C LEU A 29 -1.80 7.30 16.34
N TRP A 30 -0.94 6.42 16.86
CA TRP A 30 -0.20 6.69 18.09
C TRP A 30 0.70 7.92 17.95
N ALA A 31 1.46 8.01 16.86
CA ALA A 31 2.33 9.14 16.62
C ALA A 31 1.54 10.46 16.51
N ALA A 32 0.35 10.45 15.90
CA ALA A 32 -0.52 11.61 15.79
C ALA A 32 -1.11 12.02 17.16
N GLN A 33 -1.58 11.04 17.94
CA GLN A 33 -2.08 11.30 19.29
C GLN A 33 -0.98 11.82 20.22
N GLU A 34 0.24 11.28 20.13
CA GLU A 34 1.41 11.75 20.90
C GLU A 34 1.79 13.21 20.57
N ARG A 35 1.46 13.69 19.35
CA ARG A 35 1.59 15.10 18.95
C ARG A 35 0.42 15.99 19.36
N GLY A 36 -0.62 15.40 19.97
CA GLY A 36 -1.82 16.11 20.39
C GLY A 36 -2.85 16.34 19.29
N TYR A 37 -2.84 15.55 18.21
CA TYR A 37 -3.86 15.64 17.17
C TYR A 37 -5.20 15.09 17.70
N THR A 38 -6.29 15.65 17.20
CA THR A 38 -7.62 15.09 17.40
C THR A 38 -7.91 14.06 16.31
N LEU A 39 -8.13 12.80 16.68
CA LEU A 39 -8.33 11.71 15.74
C LEU A 39 -9.81 11.44 15.46
N HIS A 40 -10.12 11.16 14.20
CA HIS A 40 -11.46 10.82 13.72
C HIS A 40 -11.40 9.54 12.88
N TYR A 41 -12.13 8.52 13.31
CA TYR A 41 -12.24 7.24 12.64
C TYR A 41 -13.42 7.20 11.67
N MET A 42 -13.18 6.62 10.50
CA MET A 42 -14.16 6.38 9.44
C MET A 42 -13.88 5.04 8.75
N GLU A 43 -14.94 4.37 8.30
CA GLU A 43 -14.88 3.29 7.31
C GLU A 43 -15.33 3.83 5.94
N GLN A 44 -15.29 3.00 4.88
CA GLN A 44 -15.65 3.47 3.53
C GLN A 44 -17.12 3.89 3.43
N GLU A 45 -18.02 3.13 4.07
CA GLU A 45 -19.46 3.42 4.10
C GLU A 45 -19.82 4.69 4.88
N ASP A 46 -18.93 5.18 5.73
CA ASP A 46 -19.14 6.41 6.48
C ASP A 46 -18.96 7.64 5.58
N LEU A 47 -18.32 7.51 4.41
CA LEU A 47 -18.10 8.60 3.45
C LEU A 47 -19.32 8.82 2.56
N PHE A 48 -19.74 10.07 2.42
CA PHE A 48 -20.84 10.41 1.50
C PHE A 48 -20.74 11.84 0.99
N LEU A 49 -21.42 12.09 -0.13
CA LEU A 49 -21.53 13.42 -0.70
C LEU A 49 -22.91 13.99 -0.41
N ASN A 50 -22.97 15.17 0.19
CA ASN A 50 -24.22 15.87 0.43
C ASN A 50 -24.26 17.18 -0.36
N ALA A 51 -25.11 17.24 -1.38
CA ALA A 51 -25.27 18.42 -2.26
C ALA A 51 -23.94 18.98 -2.82
N GLY A 52 -22.97 18.11 -3.10
CA GLY A 52 -21.66 18.48 -3.65
C GLY A 52 -20.56 18.74 -2.62
N GLN A 53 -20.87 18.69 -1.32
CA GLN A 53 -19.88 18.80 -0.24
C GLN A 53 -19.53 17.41 0.33
N ALA A 54 -18.24 17.20 0.64
CA ALA A 54 -17.78 15.95 1.24
C ALA A 54 -18.17 15.89 2.73
N TYR A 55 -18.83 14.80 3.11
CA TYR A 55 -19.18 14.50 4.49
C TYR A 55 -18.67 13.11 4.88
N ALA A 56 -18.50 12.92 6.18
CA ALA A 56 -18.38 11.60 6.74
C ALA A 56 -19.12 11.46 8.07
N ARG A 57 -19.53 10.23 8.38
CA ARG A 57 -19.98 9.86 9.72
C ARG A 57 -18.76 9.52 10.58
N MET A 58 -18.18 10.54 11.19
CA MET A 58 -16.93 10.44 11.94
C MET A 58 -17.17 10.01 13.38
N ARG A 59 -16.32 9.13 13.90
CA ARG A 59 -16.25 8.78 15.32
C ARG A 59 -15.00 9.39 15.95
N PRO A 60 -15.08 10.13 17.07
CA PRO A 60 -13.89 10.49 17.84
C PRO A 60 -13.11 9.23 18.21
N LEU A 61 -11.80 9.24 18.01
CA LEU A 61 -10.93 8.09 18.22
C LEU A 61 -9.88 8.40 19.29
N THR A 62 -9.72 7.50 20.24
CA THR A 62 -8.54 7.42 21.12
C THR A 62 -7.86 6.08 20.86
N VAL A 63 -6.54 6.07 20.73
CA VAL A 63 -5.75 4.84 20.53
C VAL A 63 -4.84 4.57 21.71
N HIS A 64 -4.65 3.30 22.03
CA HIS A 64 -3.84 2.85 23.17
C HIS A 64 -2.78 1.86 22.74
N ARG A 65 -1.67 1.82 23.48
CA ARG A 65 -0.63 0.80 23.32
C ARG A 65 -0.94 -0.45 24.15
N ASP A 66 -2.18 -0.93 24.10
CA ASP A 66 -2.68 -2.11 24.80
C ASP A 66 -3.24 -3.14 23.80
N PRO A 67 -2.62 -4.33 23.64
CA PRO A 67 -3.11 -5.39 22.76
C PRO A 67 -4.49 -5.95 23.10
N SER A 68 -5.05 -5.66 24.28
CA SER A 68 -6.39 -6.08 24.71
C SER A 68 -7.45 -4.98 24.58
N HIS A 69 -7.02 -3.73 24.43
CA HIS A 69 -7.89 -2.55 24.35
C HIS A 69 -7.18 -1.43 23.59
N TRP A 70 -6.98 -1.61 22.27
CA TRP A 70 -6.12 -0.70 21.50
C TRP A 70 -6.83 0.57 21.00
N TYR A 71 -8.13 0.70 21.21
CA TYR A 71 -8.90 1.84 20.75
C TYR A 71 -10.17 2.06 21.58
N ASP A 72 -10.63 3.31 21.59
CA ASP A 72 -11.97 3.71 22.00
C ASP A 72 -12.61 4.54 20.89
N LEU A 73 -13.88 4.27 20.58
CA LEU A 73 -14.68 5.06 19.64
C LEU A 73 -15.77 5.81 20.41
N GLY A 74 -15.86 7.11 20.17
CA GLY A 74 -16.98 7.94 20.62
C GLY A 74 -18.22 7.79 19.75
N GLU A 75 -19.27 8.51 20.13
CA GLU A 75 -20.53 8.53 19.36
C GLU A 75 -20.30 9.09 17.94
N PRO A 76 -20.82 8.42 16.90
CA PRO A 76 -20.66 8.86 15.52
C PRO A 76 -21.49 10.11 15.24
N SER A 77 -20.91 11.04 14.49
CA SER A 77 -21.60 12.26 14.01
C SER A 77 -21.31 12.53 12.54
N ALA A 78 -22.35 12.85 11.78
CA ALA A 78 -22.23 13.26 10.39
C ALA A 78 -21.72 14.70 10.31
N ARG A 79 -20.53 14.92 9.77
CA ARG A 79 -19.86 16.23 9.71
C ARG A 79 -19.19 16.48 8.36
N PRO A 80 -19.07 17.75 7.91
CA PRO A 80 -18.29 18.09 6.74
C PRO A 80 -16.83 17.64 6.90
N MET A 81 -16.24 17.08 5.85
CA MET A 81 -14.84 16.64 5.89
C MET A 81 -13.84 17.81 5.98
N VAL A 82 -14.26 19.01 5.60
CA VAL A 82 -13.46 20.25 5.74
C VAL A 82 -13.14 20.64 7.18
N GLU A 83 -13.76 20.00 8.18
CA GLU A 83 -13.35 20.11 9.58
C GLU A 83 -12.06 19.34 9.90
N LEU A 84 -11.57 18.52 8.96
CA LEU A 84 -10.31 17.80 9.07
C LEU A 84 -9.21 18.58 8.34
N ASP A 85 -8.01 18.59 8.90
CA ASP A 85 -6.83 19.13 8.21
C ASP A 85 -6.23 18.07 7.28
N VAL A 86 -6.28 16.81 7.70
CA VAL A 86 -5.68 15.69 6.97
C VAL A 86 -6.53 14.42 7.07
N VAL A 87 -6.57 13.64 6.00
CA VAL A 87 -7.16 12.28 5.97
C VAL A 87 -6.10 11.28 5.52
N LEU A 88 -5.85 10.27 6.34
CA LEU A 88 -5.08 9.10 5.96
C LEU A 88 -6.04 8.09 5.28
N MET A 89 -5.89 7.89 3.96
CA MET A 89 -6.60 6.84 3.24
C MET A 89 -5.80 5.53 3.38
N ARG A 90 -6.18 4.73 4.37
CA ARG A 90 -5.49 3.50 4.83
C ARG A 90 -6.34 2.25 4.63
N LYS A 91 -7.35 2.31 3.76
CA LYS A 91 -8.11 1.12 3.34
C LYS A 91 -7.19 0.17 2.59
N ASP A 92 -7.18 -1.10 3.00
CA ASP A 92 -6.42 -2.14 2.31
C ASP A 92 -7.04 -2.46 0.94
N PRO A 93 -6.22 -2.80 -0.08
CA PRO A 93 -6.72 -3.39 -1.33
C PRO A 93 -7.65 -4.61 -1.10
N PRO A 94 -8.50 -4.96 -2.07
CA PRO A 94 -8.36 -4.68 -3.50
C PRO A 94 -8.70 -3.24 -3.90
N VAL A 95 -8.06 -2.75 -4.97
CA VAL A 95 -8.45 -1.50 -5.62
C VAL A 95 -9.61 -1.79 -6.57
N ASP A 96 -10.80 -1.94 -6.00
CA ASP A 96 -12.04 -2.23 -6.70
C ASP A 96 -12.91 -0.97 -6.90
N ALA A 97 -14.17 -1.18 -7.30
CA ALA A 97 -15.10 -0.08 -7.51
C ALA A 97 -15.41 0.69 -6.22
N ASP A 98 -15.46 0.02 -5.06
CA ASP A 98 -15.79 0.65 -3.79
C ASP A 98 -14.60 1.46 -3.28
N PHE A 99 -13.37 0.95 -3.42
CA PHE A 99 -12.15 1.74 -3.21
C PHE A 99 -12.14 2.98 -4.11
N THR A 100 -12.43 2.81 -5.40
CA THR A 100 -12.45 3.92 -6.37
C THR A 100 -13.50 4.97 -6.03
N ASN A 101 -14.71 4.56 -5.62
CA ASN A 101 -15.76 5.46 -5.17
C ASN A 101 -15.34 6.25 -3.93
N ALA A 102 -14.73 5.59 -2.93
CA ALA A 102 -14.22 6.25 -1.74
C ALA A 102 -13.15 7.31 -2.10
N VAL A 103 -12.23 6.99 -3.02
CA VAL A 103 -11.22 7.96 -3.49
C VAL A 103 -11.86 9.15 -4.21
N HIS A 104 -12.91 8.93 -5.01
CA HIS A 104 -13.66 10.03 -5.63
C HIS A 104 -14.35 10.93 -4.60
N LEU A 105 -14.94 10.37 -3.54
CA LEU A 105 -15.55 11.13 -2.44
C LEU A 105 -14.50 11.94 -1.68
N LEU A 106 -13.36 11.34 -1.35
CA LEU A 106 -12.22 12.05 -0.75
C LEU A 106 -11.70 13.17 -1.66
N GLY A 107 -11.81 13.01 -2.97
CA GLY A 107 -11.42 14.05 -3.93
C GLY A 107 -12.29 15.32 -3.83
N PHE A 108 -13.52 15.23 -3.30
CA PHE A 108 -14.30 16.42 -2.96
C PHE A 108 -13.70 17.13 -1.75
N ALA A 109 -13.34 16.40 -0.68
CA ALA A 109 -12.69 16.98 0.50
C ALA A 109 -11.33 17.62 0.13
N GLU A 110 -10.56 16.97 -0.73
CA GLU A 110 -9.27 17.48 -1.22
C GLU A 110 -9.41 18.82 -1.96
N ARG A 111 -10.47 18.99 -2.77
CA ARG A 111 -10.78 20.27 -3.44
C ARG A 111 -11.21 21.38 -2.47
N GLU A 112 -11.71 21.00 -1.31
CA GLU A 112 -12.13 21.93 -0.26
C GLU A 112 -10.98 22.27 0.72
N GLY A 113 -9.77 21.74 0.49
CA GLY A 113 -8.55 22.09 1.21
C GLY A 113 -8.02 21.03 2.18
N VAL A 114 -8.69 19.89 2.31
CA VAL A 114 -8.26 18.79 3.18
C VAL A 114 -7.08 18.05 2.55
N LEU A 115 -5.98 17.86 3.27
CA LEU A 115 -4.86 17.05 2.76
C LEU A 115 -5.23 15.56 2.78
N VAL A 116 -5.26 14.89 1.63
CA VAL A 116 -5.47 13.44 1.57
C VAL A 116 -4.12 12.73 1.36
N VAL A 117 -3.83 11.76 2.22
CA VAL A 117 -2.60 10.97 2.21
C VAL A 117 -2.94 9.53 1.81
N ASN A 118 -2.61 9.07 0.59
CA ASN A 118 -1.99 9.77 -0.54
C ASN A 118 -3.00 10.57 -1.40
N PRO A 119 -2.55 11.49 -2.28
CA PRO A 119 -3.44 12.32 -3.09
C PRO A 119 -4.40 11.52 -3.96
N THR A 120 -5.66 11.96 -4.06
CA THR A 120 -6.72 11.14 -4.68
C THR A 120 -6.48 10.90 -6.17
N ALA A 121 -5.98 11.91 -6.89
CA ALA A 121 -5.59 11.80 -8.28
C ALA A 121 -4.46 10.77 -8.49
N ALA A 122 -3.50 10.69 -7.57
CA ALA A 122 -2.42 9.73 -7.65
C ALA A 122 -2.91 8.30 -7.37
N LEU A 123 -3.78 8.11 -6.38
CA LEU A 123 -4.39 6.81 -6.07
C LEU A 123 -5.17 6.23 -7.27
N LEU A 124 -5.88 7.08 -8.03
CA LEU A 124 -6.61 6.66 -9.23
C LEU A 124 -5.71 6.35 -10.42
N GLN A 125 -4.55 7.01 -10.53
CA GLN A 125 -3.62 6.84 -11.66
C GLN A 125 -2.59 5.72 -11.44
N CYS A 126 -2.21 5.46 -10.20
CA CYS A 126 -1.07 4.62 -9.86
C CYS A 126 -1.52 3.25 -9.36
N ASN A 127 -2.03 2.41 -10.27
CA ASN A 127 -2.24 1.00 -9.95
C ASN A 127 -0.91 0.36 -9.55
N GLU A 128 -0.86 -0.34 -8.42
CA GLU A 128 0.39 -0.74 -7.76
C GLU A 128 1.30 -1.63 -8.62
N LYS A 129 0.71 -2.42 -9.54
CA LYS A 129 1.45 -3.29 -10.45
C LYS A 129 1.79 -2.59 -11.78
N LEU A 130 0.83 -1.88 -12.37
CA LEU A 130 1.03 -1.18 -13.64
C LEU A 130 1.91 0.08 -13.50
N PHE A 131 1.91 0.71 -12.34
CA PHE A 131 2.72 1.89 -12.08
C PHE A 131 4.22 1.56 -12.16
N ALA A 132 4.62 0.40 -11.63
CA ALA A 132 5.99 -0.10 -11.77
C ALA A 132 6.43 -0.23 -13.24
N GLN A 133 5.51 -0.55 -14.15
CA GLN A 133 5.81 -0.74 -15.58
C GLN A 133 6.13 0.58 -16.32
N GLN A 134 5.96 1.73 -15.68
CA GLN A 134 6.50 3.00 -16.19
C GLN A 134 8.03 3.09 -16.05
N PHE A 135 8.64 2.13 -15.34
CA PHE A 135 10.07 1.99 -15.12
C PHE A 135 10.55 0.60 -15.57
N PRO A 136 10.43 0.25 -16.86
CA PRO A 136 10.75 -1.10 -17.35
C PRO A 136 12.20 -1.51 -17.03
N GLN A 137 13.13 -0.56 -16.94
CA GLN A 137 14.53 -0.79 -16.53
C GLN A 137 14.70 -1.25 -15.08
N CYS A 138 13.66 -1.10 -14.25
CA CYS A 138 13.62 -1.54 -12.86
C CYS A 138 12.88 -2.87 -12.67
N CYS A 139 12.18 -3.37 -13.70
CA CYS A 139 11.31 -4.54 -13.59
C CYS A 139 11.91 -5.76 -14.31
N ALA A 140 11.54 -6.94 -13.85
CA ALA A 140 11.77 -8.16 -14.62
C ALA A 140 10.91 -8.14 -15.90
N PRO A 141 11.24 -8.94 -16.94
CA PRO A 141 10.36 -9.12 -18.08
C PRO A 141 8.92 -9.37 -17.62
N THR A 142 8.00 -8.55 -18.10
CA THR A 142 6.61 -8.49 -17.64
C THR A 142 5.69 -8.26 -18.83
N LEU A 143 4.56 -8.95 -18.83
CA LEU A 143 3.48 -8.82 -19.80
C LEU A 143 2.18 -8.61 -19.05
N VAL A 144 1.30 -7.76 -19.58
CA VAL A 144 -0.09 -7.63 -19.11
C VAL A 144 -1.03 -7.94 -20.26
N ALA A 145 -1.85 -8.98 -20.11
CA ALA A 145 -2.76 -9.44 -21.15
C ALA A 145 -3.94 -10.22 -20.54
N SER A 146 -5.04 -10.32 -21.29
CA SER A 146 -6.14 -11.25 -20.98
C SER A 146 -6.20 -12.44 -21.94
N ARG A 147 -5.52 -12.37 -23.09
CA ARG A 147 -5.59 -13.42 -24.11
C ARG A 147 -4.67 -14.59 -23.79
N ASP A 148 -5.23 -15.81 -23.86
CA ASP A 148 -4.51 -17.06 -23.59
C ASP A 148 -3.30 -17.28 -24.50
N ASP A 149 -3.41 -17.00 -25.81
CA ASP A 149 -2.31 -17.17 -26.76
C ASP A 149 -1.10 -16.27 -26.43
N VAL A 150 -1.36 -15.02 -26.07
CA VAL A 150 -0.32 -14.05 -25.67
C VAL A 150 0.35 -14.46 -24.36
N LEU A 151 -0.43 -14.91 -23.38
CA LEU A 151 0.08 -15.36 -22.07
C LEU A 151 0.91 -16.65 -22.18
N ARG A 152 0.51 -17.59 -23.04
CA ARG A 152 1.28 -18.80 -23.34
C ARG A 152 2.56 -18.50 -24.10
N ALA A 153 2.55 -17.56 -25.03
CA ALA A 153 3.75 -17.14 -25.75
C ALA A 153 4.80 -16.58 -24.77
N PHE A 154 4.38 -15.78 -23.79
CA PHE A 154 5.27 -15.27 -22.74
C PHE A 154 5.85 -16.38 -21.86
N HIS A 155 5.03 -17.37 -21.46
CA HIS A 155 5.53 -18.56 -20.75
C HIS A 155 6.53 -19.35 -21.60
N ALA A 156 6.25 -19.54 -22.90
CA ALA A 156 7.15 -20.25 -23.80
C ALA A 156 8.50 -19.54 -23.99
N GLU A 157 8.51 -18.20 -23.98
CA GLU A 157 9.73 -17.40 -24.08
C GLU A 157 10.59 -17.45 -22.81
N HIS A 158 9.97 -17.34 -21.63
CA HIS A 158 10.70 -17.20 -20.37
C HIS A 158 10.84 -18.50 -19.56
N GLY A 159 10.05 -19.53 -19.88
CA GLY A 159 10.01 -20.84 -19.23
C GLY A 159 9.42 -20.83 -17.82
N ASP A 160 9.86 -19.91 -16.96
CA ASP A 160 9.48 -19.86 -15.56
C ASP A 160 8.83 -18.51 -15.22
N VAL A 161 7.54 -18.53 -14.89
CA VAL A 161 6.72 -17.30 -14.78
C VAL A 161 5.78 -17.30 -13.57
N ILE A 162 5.47 -16.09 -13.11
CA ILE A 162 4.40 -15.80 -12.17
C ILE A 162 3.22 -15.18 -12.92
N PHE A 163 2.02 -15.71 -12.70
CA PHE A 163 0.76 -15.07 -13.08
C PHE A 163 0.08 -14.47 -11.85
N LYS A 164 -0.37 -13.22 -11.93
CA LYS A 164 -1.04 -12.51 -10.83
C LYS A 164 -2.10 -11.51 -11.30
N PRO A 165 -3.17 -11.28 -10.53
CA PRO A 165 -4.18 -10.27 -10.83
C PRO A 165 -3.65 -8.84 -10.61
N LEU A 166 -4.27 -7.85 -11.24
CA LEU A 166 -3.85 -6.44 -11.17
C LEU A 166 -4.38 -5.68 -9.93
N ASP A 167 -5.44 -6.18 -9.31
CA ASP A 167 -6.23 -5.50 -8.26
C ASP A 167 -5.96 -6.02 -6.83
N GLY A 168 -5.45 -7.24 -6.68
CA GLY A 168 -5.22 -7.87 -5.36
C GLY A 168 -3.90 -7.49 -4.67
N MET A 169 -3.83 -7.75 -3.37
CA MET A 169 -2.63 -7.59 -2.52
C MET A 169 -2.26 -8.89 -1.79
N GLY A 170 -1.15 -8.88 -1.05
CA GLY A 170 -0.84 -9.91 -0.05
C GLY A 170 -0.56 -11.31 -0.60
N GLY A 171 -0.34 -11.43 -1.91
CA GLY A 171 -0.08 -12.71 -2.55
C GLY A 171 -1.33 -13.50 -2.95
N THR A 172 -2.53 -12.92 -2.83
CA THR A 172 -3.76 -13.55 -3.31
C THR A 172 -3.78 -13.62 -4.84
N GLY A 173 -4.04 -14.82 -5.38
CA GLY A 173 -4.08 -15.04 -6.83
C GLY A 173 -2.71 -15.07 -7.51
N ILE A 174 -1.62 -15.26 -6.77
CA ILE A 174 -0.28 -15.47 -7.36
C ILE A 174 -0.07 -16.95 -7.65
N PHE A 175 0.23 -17.27 -8.90
CA PHE A 175 0.53 -18.64 -9.35
C PHE A 175 1.91 -18.70 -10.00
N HIS A 176 2.70 -19.67 -9.57
CA HIS A 176 3.99 -20.00 -10.17
C HIS A 176 3.84 -21.13 -11.18
N ILE A 177 4.20 -20.87 -12.43
CA ILE A 177 4.17 -21.82 -13.54
C ILE A 177 5.60 -22.01 -14.04
N GLY A 178 6.19 -23.15 -13.66
CA GLY A 178 7.53 -23.52 -14.08
C GLY A 178 7.60 -23.98 -15.56
N PRO A 179 8.80 -24.38 -16.03
CA PRO A 179 9.08 -24.71 -17.43
C PRO A 179 8.15 -25.76 -18.05
N GLU A 180 7.70 -26.72 -17.25
CA GLU A 180 6.79 -27.79 -17.70
C GLU A 180 5.37 -27.31 -18.03
N GLY A 181 5.01 -26.06 -17.66
CA GLY A 181 3.71 -25.47 -17.96
C GLY A 181 2.52 -26.17 -17.31
N ARG A 182 2.74 -26.99 -16.26
CA ARG A 182 1.67 -27.72 -15.57
C ARG A 182 0.60 -26.74 -15.08
N ASN A 183 -0.66 -27.04 -15.39
CA ASN A 183 -1.84 -26.25 -15.03
C ASN A 183 -1.92 -24.83 -15.65
N ILE A 184 -1.06 -24.46 -16.59
CA ILE A 184 -1.06 -23.11 -17.17
C ILE A 184 -2.42 -22.70 -17.73
N GLY A 185 -3.14 -23.60 -18.40
CA GLY A 185 -4.47 -23.32 -18.95
C GLY A 185 -5.50 -23.00 -17.88
N ALA A 186 -5.56 -23.81 -16.82
CA ALA A 186 -6.49 -23.59 -15.71
C ALA A 186 -6.20 -22.28 -14.98
N VAL A 187 -4.92 -21.95 -14.77
CA VAL A 187 -4.50 -20.69 -14.14
C VAL A 187 -4.88 -19.49 -14.99
N ILE A 188 -4.61 -19.52 -16.31
CA ILE A 188 -5.01 -18.45 -17.23
C ILE A 188 -6.53 -18.30 -17.23
N GLU A 189 -7.29 -19.38 -17.39
CA GLU A 189 -8.77 -19.33 -17.40
C GLU A 189 -9.34 -18.74 -16.11
N GLN A 190 -8.81 -19.15 -14.96
CA GLN A 190 -9.26 -18.67 -13.65
C GLN A 190 -8.95 -17.18 -13.46
N LEU A 191 -7.70 -16.77 -13.67
CA LEU A 191 -7.28 -15.39 -13.39
C LEU A 191 -7.85 -14.39 -14.40
N THR A 192 -7.94 -14.77 -15.66
CA THR A 192 -8.48 -13.89 -16.73
C THR A 192 -9.99 -13.89 -16.79
N LEU A 193 -10.69 -14.67 -15.94
CA LEU A 193 -12.14 -14.91 -16.07
C LEU A 193 -12.50 -15.33 -17.50
N ARG A 194 -11.76 -16.31 -18.04
CA ARG A 194 -11.87 -16.79 -19.43
C ARG A 194 -11.70 -15.66 -20.47
N GLY A 195 -10.65 -14.86 -20.30
CA GLY A 195 -10.23 -13.80 -21.23
C GLY A 195 -10.92 -12.43 -21.05
N GLN A 196 -11.79 -12.28 -20.06
CA GLN A 196 -12.53 -11.05 -19.78
C GLN A 196 -11.75 -10.04 -18.92
N ARG A 197 -10.67 -10.48 -18.26
CA ARG A 197 -9.87 -9.68 -17.32
C ARG A 197 -8.39 -9.79 -17.65
N GLN A 198 -7.69 -8.66 -17.65
CA GLN A 198 -6.24 -8.61 -17.79
C GLN A 198 -5.55 -9.06 -16.51
N ILE A 199 -4.47 -9.81 -16.69
CA ILE A 199 -3.59 -10.29 -15.62
C ILE A 199 -2.15 -9.92 -15.97
N MET A 200 -1.28 -9.95 -14.97
CA MET A 200 0.15 -9.79 -15.17
C MET A 200 0.82 -11.15 -15.21
N ALA A 201 1.67 -11.37 -16.22
CA ALA A 201 2.65 -12.43 -16.29
C ALA A 201 4.04 -11.80 -16.11
N GLN A 202 4.88 -12.37 -15.25
CA GLN A 202 6.21 -11.85 -14.96
C GLN A 202 7.20 -13.01 -14.87
N ARG A 203 8.42 -12.83 -15.38
CA ARG A 203 9.48 -13.84 -15.21
C ARG A 203 9.68 -14.13 -13.72
N TYR A 204 9.74 -15.40 -13.35
CA TYR A 204 10.03 -15.81 -11.97
C TYR A 204 11.41 -15.33 -11.54
N LEU A 205 11.52 -14.90 -10.28
CA LEU A 205 12.74 -14.38 -9.66
C LEU A 205 13.18 -15.32 -8.55
N PRO A 206 14.19 -16.20 -8.78
CA PRO A 206 14.69 -17.15 -7.78
C PRO A 206 15.17 -16.49 -6.48
N GLU A 207 15.54 -15.21 -6.53
CA GLU A 207 15.96 -14.37 -5.40
C GLU A 207 14.84 -14.18 -4.36
N ILE A 208 13.59 -14.54 -4.66
CA ILE A 208 12.49 -14.54 -3.66
C ILE A 208 12.78 -15.40 -2.43
N LYS A 209 13.67 -16.41 -2.55
CA LYS A 209 14.16 -17.20 -1.42
C LYS A 209 14.89 -16.35 -0.36
N ASP A 210 15.50 -15.25 -0.78
CA ASP A 210 16.21 -14.30 0.07
C ASP A 210 15.26 -13.21 0.63
N GLY A 211 14.03 -13.19 0.11
CA GLY A 211 12.91 -12.42 0.60
C GLY A 211 12.47 -11.31 -0.37
N ASP A 212 11.18 -11.00 -0.30
CA ASP A 212 10.60 -9.83 -0.95
C ASP A 212 10.77 -8.63 -0.02
N THR A 213 11.68 -7.71 -0.36
CA THR A 213 12.01 -6.57 0.49
C THR A 213 11.00 -5.44 0.29
N ARG A 214 10.30 -5.08 1.37
CA ARG A 214 9.54 -3.83 1.47
C ARG A 214 10.48 -2.67 1.78
N ILE A 215 10.54 -1.66 0.91
CA ILE A 215 11.25 -0.40 1.13
C ILE A 215 10.21 0.72 1.23
N LEU A 216 10.22 1.46 2.32
CA LEU A 216 9.27 2.55 2.53
C LEU A 216 9.89 3.88 2.09
N LEU A 217 9.10 4.71 1.42
CA LEU A 217 9.41 6.09 1.12
C LEU A 217 8.39 6.99 1.80
N VAL A 218 8.88 8.02 2.48
CA VAL A 218 8.09 9.05 3.14
C VAL A 218 8.36 10.38 2.45
N ASP A 219 7.34 10.96 1.83
CA ASP A 219 7.45 12.22 1.06
C ASP A 219 8.54 12.17 -0.02
N GLY A 220 8.68 10.98 -0.62
CA GLY A 220 9.73 10.66 -1.59
C GLY A 220 11.09 10.33 -0.99
N GLU A 221 11.34 10.50 0.31
CA GLU A 221 12.60 10.11 0.95
C GLU A 221 12.59 8.65 1.39
N PRO A 222 13.62 7.84 1.07
CA PRO A 222 13.66 6.45 1.50
C PRO A 222 13.97 6.34 3.00
N VAL A 223 13.21 5.48 3.68
CA VAL A 223 13.59 5.00 5.01
C VAL A 223 14.92 4.23 4.88
N PRO A 224 15.91 4.42 5.78
CA PRO A 224 17.24 3.82 5.63
C PRO A 224 17.31 2.28 5.64
N PHE A 225 16.21 1.63 6.00
CA PHE A 225 16.09 0.18 6.11
C PHE A 225 14.89 -0.32 5.32
N GLY A 226 15.03 -1.50 4.74
CA GLY A 226 13.91 -2.29 4.22
C GLY A 226 13.57 -3.46 5.15
N LEU A 227 12.43 -4.09 4.91
CA LEU A 227 12.04 -5.35 5.56
C LEU A 227 12.00 -6.47 4.52
N ALA A 228 12.99 -7.37 4.55
CA ALA A 228 12.97 -8.59 3.76
C ALA A 228 11.93 -9.56 4.31
N ARG A 229 10.91 -9.88 3.51
CA ARG A 229 9.83 -10.79 3.88
C ARG A 229 10.12 -12.15 3.23
N ILE A 230 10.68 -13.06 4.04
CA ILE A 230 11.21 -14.34 3.57
C ILE A 230 10.08 -15.38 3.57
N PRO A 231 9.82 -16.08 2.46
CA PRO A 231 8.80 -17.14 2.40
C PRO A 231 9.05 -18.25 3.43
N SER A 232 7.97 -18.86 3.90
CA SER A 232 8.06 -20.12 4.66
C SER A 232 8.45 -21.29 3.74
N ALA A 233 9.02 -22.36 4.30
CA ALA A 233 9.43 -23.52 3.52
C ALA A 233 8.26 -24.12 2.72
N GLY A 234 8.42 -24.23 1.40
CA GLY A 234 7.39 -24.73 0.47
C GLY A 234 6.38 -23.68 -0.02
N GLU A 235 6.49 -22.42 0.40
CA GLU A 235 5.65 -21.31 -0.04
C GLU A 235 6.40 -20.44 -1.05
N THR A 236 5.71 -20.01 -2.12
CA THR A 236 6.32 -19.15 -3.15
C THR A 236 6.17 -17.66 -2.84
N ARG A 237 5.35 -17.32 -1.84
CA ARG A 237 5.01 -15.96 -1.45
C ARG A 237 5.86 -15.51 -0.26
N GLY A 238 6.49 -14.34 -0.40
CA GLY A 238 7.26 -13.72 0.68
C GLY A 238 6.42 -12.95 1.70
N ASN A 239 5.19 -12.53 1.35
CA ASN A 239 4.39 -11.60 2.15
C ASN A 239 4.15 -12.09 3.59
N LEU A 240 4.20 -11.15 4.55
CA LEU A 240 3.93 -11.45 5.97
C LEU A 240 2.52 -12.01 6.21
N ALA A 241 1.55 -11.60 5.38
CA ALA A 241 0.19 -12.12 5.39
C ALA A 241 0.11 -13.62 5.06
N ALA A 242 1.08 -14.15 4.29
CA ALA A 242 1.20 -15.56 3.96
C ALA A 242 2.12 -16.34 4.94
N GLY A 243 2.44 -15.76 6.10
CA GLY A 243 3.29 -16.40 7.11
C GLY A 243 4.79 -16.24 6.89
N GLY A 244 5.22 -15.31 6.04
CA GLY A 244 6.64 -14.98 5.87
C GLY A 244 7.27 -14.38 7.13
N ARG A 245 8.60 -14.55 7.27
CA ARG A 245 9.39 -13.94 8.36
C ARG A 245 9.99 -12.61 7.90
N GLY A 246 9.70 -11.53 8.62
CA GLY A 246 10.23 -10.20 8.34
C GLY A 246 11.58 -9.97 9.02
N VAL A 247 12.63 -9.68 8.24
CA VAL A 247 13.96 -9.31 8.74
C VAL A 247 14.33 -7.95 8.21
N SER A 248 14.56 -6.99 9.09
CA SER A 248 15.00 -5.66 8.67
C SER A 248 16.44 -5.73 8.18
N ARG A 249 16.74 -5.06 7.06
CA ARG A 249 18.08 -4.95 6.49
C ARG A 249 18.37 -3.52 6.01
N GLU A 250 19.64 -3.17 5.93
CA GLU A 250 20.07 -1.94 5.28
C GLU A 250 19.76 -1.97 3.78
N LEU A 251 19.53 -0.79 3.20
CA LEU A 251 19.39 -0.64 1.76
C LEU A 251 20.74 -0.83 1.06
N THR A 252 20.76 -1.74 0.09
CA THR A 252 21.90 -1.99 -0.79
C THR A 252 22.06 -0.87 -1.83
N ASP A 253 23.19 -0.85 -2.52
CA ASP A 253 23.41 0.07 -3.64
C ASP A 253 22.37 -0.12 -4.75
N ARG A 254 21.94 -1.37 -4.97
CA ARG A 254 20.90 -1.67 -5.95
C ARG A 254 19.56 -1.09 -5.53
N ASP A 255 19.17 -1.25 -4.26
CA ASP A 255 17.93 -0.65 -3.74
C ASP A 255 17.95 0.88 -3.93
N ARG A 256 19.08 1.52 -3.61
CA ARG A 256 19.25 2.97 -3.78
C ARG A 256 19.14 3.39 -5.24
N TRP A 257 19.72 2.62 -6.16
CA TRP A 257 19.58 2.88 -7.59
C TRP A 257 18.13 2.77 -8.05
N LEU A 258 17.40 1.72 -7.62
CA LEU A 258 15.98 1.52 -7.94
C LEU A 258 15.13 2.68 -7.43
N ILE A 259 15.34 3.10 -6.18
CA ILE A 259 14.68 4.25 -5.56
C ILE A 259 14.93 5.53 -6.38
N GLN A 260 16.16 5.78 -6.81
CA GLN A 260 16.50 6.96 -7.62
C GLN A 260 15.74 7.02 -8.95
N GLN A 261 15.38 5.86 -9.53
CA GLN A 261 14.60 5.84 -10.78
C GLN A 261 13.15 6.26 -10.56
N VAL A 262 12.53 5.82 -9.46
CA VAL A 262 11.09 6.03 -9.20
C VAL A 262 10.80 7.29 -8.39
N GLN A 263 11.74 7.73 -7.56
CA GLN A 263 11.61 8.86 -6.64
C GLN A 263 11.14 10.16 -7.32
N PRO A 264 11.65 10.56 -8.51
CA PRO A 264 11.20 11.79 -9.17
C PRO A 264 9.69 11.79 -9.42
N MET A 265 9.13 10.67 -9.87
CA MET A 265 7.70 10.55 -10.16
C MET A 265 6.85 10.44 -8.90
N ILE A 266 7.37 9.79 -7.85
CA ILE A 266 6.72 9.73 -6.54
C ILE A 266 6.55 11.15 -5.98
N ARG A 267 7.60 11.99 -6.06
CA ARG A 267 7.55 13.40 -5.64
C ARG A 267 6.63 14.24 -6.52
N ASP A 268 6.73 14.10 -7.84
CA ASP A 268 5.87 14.82 -8.81
C ASP A 268 4.39 14.56 -8.57
N LYS A 269 4.02 13.30 -8.33
CA LYS A 269 2.63 12.90 -8.00
C LYS A 269 2.22 13.22 -6.57
N GLY A 270 3.12 13.78 -5.76
CA GLY A 270 2.85 14.13 -4.37
C GLY A 270 2.59 12.93 -3.46
N LEU A 271 2.99 11.71 -3.84
CA LEU A 271 2.83 10.51 -3.02
C LEU A 271 3.67 10.61 -1.74
N MET A 272 3.00 10.65 -0.59
CA MET A 272 3.61 10.89 0.72
C MET A 272 4.01 9.62 1.45
N PHE A 273 3.34 8.49 1.21
CA PHE A 273 3.67 7.22 1.85
C PHE A 273 3.59 6.07 0.85
N VAL A 274 4.74 5.53 0.47
CA VAL A 274 4.87 4.52 -0.60
C VAL A 274 5.67 3.33 -0.10
N GLY A 275 5.29 2.12 -0.51
CA GLY A 275 6.06 0.90 -0.30
C GLY A 275 6.51 0.27 -1.61
N LEU A 276 7.81 0.22 -1.87
CA LEU A 276 8.37 -0.56 -2.97
C LEU A 276 8.54 -2.02 -2.53
N ASP A 277 8.12 -2.95 -3.37
CA ASP A 277 8.40 -4.37 -3.22
C ASP A 277 9.54 -4.73 -4.19
N VAL A 278 10.64 -5.26 -3.64
CA VAL A 278 11.88 -5.53 -4.36
C VAL A 278 12.32 -6.97 -4.13
N ILE A 279 12.46 -7.73 -5.23
CA ILE A 279 13.01 -9.09 -5.23
C ILE A 279 14.30 -9.07 -6.06
N GLY A 280 15.42 -9.43 -5.43
CA GLY A 280 16.74 -9.32 -6.04
C GLY A 280 16.99 -7.90 -6.57
N ASP A 281 17.17 -7.78 -7.88
CA ASP A 281 17.50 -6.52 -8.54
C ASP A 281 16.29 -5.77 -9.10
N TYR A 282 15.06 -6.23 -8.83
CA TYR A 282 13.86 -5.77 -9.53
C TYR A 282 12.77 -5.25 -8.59
N ILE A 283 12.15 -4.13 -8.96
CA ILE A 283 10.88 -3.69 -8.41
C ILE A 283 9.78 -4.59 -9.00
N THR A 284 9.01 -5.21 -8.13
CA THR A 284 7.85 -6.01 -8.52
C THR A 284 6.55 -5.21 -8.45
N GLU A 285 6.41 -4.32 -7.46
CA GLU A 285 5.21 -3.51 -7.19
C GLU A 285 5.59 -2.18 -6.52
N ILE A 286 4.80 -1.13 -6.76
CA ILE A 286 4.88 0.18 -6.09
C ILE A 286 3.55 0.40 -5.36
N ASN A 287 3.51 0.09 -4.06
CA ASN A 287 2.32 0.15 -3.23
C ASN A 287 2.05 1.59 -2.79
N VAL A 288 0.88 2.12 -3.13
CA VAL A 288 0.49 3.52 -2.85
C VAL A 288 -0.77 3.62 -2.00
N THR A 289 -1.46 2.51 -1.74
CA THR A 289 -2.71 2.46 -0.98
C THR A 289 -2.44 2.38 0.52
N SER A 290 -2.25 1.17 1.04
CA SER A 290 -2.02 0.87 2.45
C SER A 290 -0.69 0.12 2.66
N PRO A 291 0.48 0.64 2.24
CA PRO A 291 1.75 -0.05 2.48
C PRO A 291 1.98 -0.26 3.98
N THR A 292 2.56 -1.41 4.33
CA THR A 292 2.79 -1.87 5.71
C THR A 292 4.28 -2.04 6.00
N CYS A 293 4.64 -2.72 7.10
CA CYS A 293 6.00 -3.02 7.59
C CYS A 293 6.65 -1.92 8.45
N VAL A 294 5.92 -0.88 8.83
CA VAL A 294 6.46 0.17 9.72
C VAL A 294 6.82 -0.41 11.09
N ARG A 295 5.89 -1.14 11.71
CA ARG A 295 6.06 -1.68 13.07
C ARG A 295 7.28 -2.59 13.17
N GLU A 296 7.45 -3.49 12.21
CA GLU A 296 8.56 -4.44 12.21
C GLU A 296 9.92 -3.77 12.00
N ILE A 297 9.99 -2.71 11.19
CA ILE A 297 11.24 -1.96 10.98
C ILE A 297 11.54 -1.13 12.24
N ASP A 298 10.55 -0.41 12.78
CA ASP A 298 10.68 0.38 14.00
C ASP A 298 11.14 -0.50 15.18
N ASP A 299 10.52 -1.67 15.38
CA ASP A 299 10.88 -2.60 16.47
C ASP A 299 12.30 -3.17 16.33
N GLN A 300 12.79 -3.39 15.10
CA GLN A 300 14.12 -3.97 14.85
C GLN A 300 15.24 -2.94 14.77
N ARG A 301 14.93 -1.68 14.43
CA ARG A 301 15.92 -0.64 14.11
C ARG A 301 15.80 0.62 14.97
N GLY A 302 14.75 0.75 15.78
CA GLY A 302 14.48 1.95 16.57
C GLY A 302 14.16 3.17 15.72
N THR A 303 13.61 2.98 14.51
CA THR A 303 13.13 4.08 13.67
C THR A 303 11.81 4.65 14.18
N ASN A 304 11.40 5.80 13.63
CA ASN A 304 10.10 6.42 13.89
C ASN A 304 9.45 6.81 12.55
N ILE A 305 9.11 5.82 11.72
CA ILE A 305 8.66 6.06 10.34
C ILE A 305 7.31 6.80 10.32
N ALA A 306 6.41 6.48 11.26
CA ALA A 306 5.15 7.20 11.43
C ALA A 306 5.37 8.68 11.75
N GLY A 307 6.35 9.00 12.62
CA GLY A 307 6.76 10.38 12.90
C GLY A 307 7.28 11.11 11.67
N LEU A 308 8.10 10.46 10.83
CA LEU A 308 8.58 11.06 9.57
C LEU A 308 7.41 11.44 8.65
N LEU A 309 6.36 10.60 8.58
CA LEU A 309 5.17 10.90 7.79
C LEU A 309 4.43 12.11 8.34
N LEU A 310 4.25 12.18 9.66
CA LEU A 310 3.56 13.31 10.28
C LEU A 310 4.36 14.62 10.16
N ASP A 311 5.70 14.56 10.20
CA ASP A 311 6.53 15.73 9.88
C ASP A 311 6.29 16.20 8.44
N ALA A 312 6.09 15.28 7.50
CA ALA A 312 5.75 15.63 6.13
C ALA A 312 4.34 16.22 6.00
N VAL A 313 3.37 15.68 6.74
CA VAL A 313 2.00 16.23 6.83
C VAL A 313 2.03 17.67 7.34
N GLU A 314 2.73 17.94 8.45
CA GLU A 314 2.85 19.29 9.01
C GLU A 314 3.49 20.26 8.01
N ARG A 315 4.55 19.83 7.30
CA ARG A 315 5.18 20.66 6.25
C ARG A 315 4.25 20.99 5.09
N ARG A 316 3.31 20.11 4.74
CA ARG A 316 2.34 20.36 3.65
C ARG A 316 1.16 21.22 4.06
N LEU A 317 0.87 21.29 5.36
CA LEU A 317 -0.20 22.12 5.93
C LEU A 317 0.28 23.54 6.32
N ALA A 318 1.60 23.75 6.44
CA ALA A 318 2.21 25.04 6.77
C ALA A 318 2.29 25.98 5.56
#